data_AF-A0A9Y2NHI4-F1
#
_entry.id   AF-A0A9Y2NHI4-F1
#
_cell.length_a   1.000
_cell.length_b   1.000
_cell.length_c   1.000
_cell.angle_alpha   90.00
_cell.angle_beta   90.00
_cell.angle_gamma   90.00
#
_symmetry.space_group_name_H-M   'P 1'
#
loop_
_entity.id
_entity.type
_entity.pdbx_description
1 polymer ?
#
loop_
_entity_poly.entity_id
_entity_poly.type
_entity_poly.pdbx_seq_one_letter_code
_entity_poly.pdbx_strand_id
1 'polypeptide(L)'
;MTAYVISEVEILDEAQAQRYRELAQASIEAHGGRYLARGATPTVLEGSSERKVIIVEFPDRETAERWYRSDDYAAALKIRATALERRLLLVDGVGSAEETQQRDRDQHHRGGEGVDPGALGGGEGGGAVHGVS
;
A
#
# COMPACT_ATOMS: atom_id res chain seq x y z
N MET A 1 0.91 8.35 0.50
CA MET A 1 0.36 7.14 -0.16
C MET A 1 -0.88 6.74 0.61
N THR A 2 -1.96 6.43 -0.10
CA THR A 2 -3.23 5.92 0.43
C THR A 2 -3.00 4.68 1.29
N ALA A 3 -3.82 4.45 2.32
CA ALA A 3 -3.79 3.22 3.11
C ALA A 3 -5.15 2.53 3.11
N TYR A 4 -5.15 1.20 3.23
CA TYR A 4 -6.34 0.36 3.19
C TYR A 4 -6.50 -0.46 4.47
N VAL A 5 -7.68 -0.36 5.07
CA VAL A 5 -8.12 -1.23 6.17
C VAL A 5 -8.98 -2.34 5.57
N ILE A 6 -8.50 -3.57 5.63
CA ILE A 6 -9.19 -4.77 5.15
C ILE A 6 -9.71 -5.54 6.37
N SER A 7 -11.02 -5.77 6.44
CA SER A 7 -11.66 -6.56 7.49
C SER A 7 -12.41 -7.73 6.89
N GLU A 8 -12.01 -8.95 7.23
CA GLU A 8 -12.79 -10.17 6.99
C GLU A 8 -13.60 -10.47 8.25
N VAL A 9 -14.92 -10.51 8.17
CA VAL A 9 -15.79 -10.66 9.34
C VAL A 9 -16.69 -11.90 9.26
N GLU A 10 -16.89 -12.52 10.41
CA GLU A 10 -17.80 -13.63 10.65
C GLU A 10 -18.78 -13.17 11.73
N ILE A 11 -20.08 -13.23 11.46
CA ILE A 11 -21.09 -12.59 12.30
C ILE A 11 -21.68 -13.62 13.25
N LEU A 12 -21.58 -13.32 14.55
CA LEU A 12 -22.10 -14.15 15.63
C LEU A 12 -23.53 -13.75 16.01
N ASP A 13 -23.82 -12.44 15.97
CA ASP A 13 -25.13 -11.86 16.23
C ASP A 13 -25.37 -10.69 15.25
N GLU A 14 -26.34 -10.79 14.34
CA GLU A 14 -26.62 -9.74 13.35
C GLU A 14 -27.15 -8.43 13.98
N ALA A 15 -27.79 -8.47 15.15
CA ALA A 15 -28.30 -7.26 15.82
C ALA A 15 -27.17 -6.49 16.54
N GLN A 16 -26.24 -7.17 17.20
CA GLN A 16 -25.02 -6.54 17.73
C GLN A 16 -24.07 -6.13 16.60
N ALA A 17 -23.97 -6.93 15.52
CA ALA A 17 -23.20 -6.55 14.34
C ALA A 17 -23.78 -5.31 13.65
N GLN A 18 -25.10 -5.12 13.64
CA GLN A 18 -25.71 -3.89 13.11
C GLN A 18 -25.33 -2.65 13.95
N ARG A 19 -25.45 -2.72 15.28
CA ARG A 19 -24.99 -1.64 16.18
C ARG A 19 -23.50 -1.33 16.02
N TYR A 20 -22.68 -2.37 15.85
CA TYR A 20 -21.26 -2.23 15.56
C TYR A 20 -21.01 -1.52 14.21
N ARG A 21 -21.76 -1.86 13.15
CA ARG A 21 -21.63 -1.23 11.81
C ARG A 21 -21.92 0.27 11.88
N GLU A 22 -22.95 0.67 12.61
CA GLU A 22 -23.38 2.08 12.75
C GLU A 22 -22.30 2.92 13.44
N LEU A 23 -21.81 2.45 14.60
CA LEU A 23 -20.72 3.12 15.34
C LEU A 23 -19.41 3.14 14.54
N ALA A 24 -19.06 2.02 13.89
CA ALA A 24 -17.86 1.94 13.07
C ALA A 24 -17.94 2.88 11.86
N GLN A 25 -19.08 2.97 11.18
CA GLN A 25 -19.29 3.87 10.05
C GLN A 25 -19.08 5.33 10.45
N ALA A 26 -19.74 5.80 11.51
CA ALA A 26 -19.63 7.19 11.95
C ALA A 26 -18.18 7.55 12.33
N SER A 27 -17.49 6.65 13.03
CA SER A 27 -16.07 6.79 13.38
C SER A 27 -15.15 6.83 12.15
N ILE A 28 -15.40 5.98 11.15
CA ILE A 28 -14.63 5.94 9.88
C ILE A 28 -14.82 7.24 9.10
N GLU A 29 -16.06 7.68 8.90
CA GLU A 29 -16.41 8.87 8.12
C GLU A 29 -15.85 10.15 8.78
N ALA A 30 -15.91 10.24 10.12
CA ALA A 30 -15.30 11.34 10.88
C ALA A 30 -13.78 11.45 10.73
N HIS A 31 -13.10 10.33 10.41
CA HIS A 31 -11.65 10.29 10.17
C HIS A 31 -11.30 10.35 8.66
N GLY A 32 -12.24 10.70 7.79
CA GLY A 32 -12.02 10.81 6.35
C GLY A 32 -11.85 9.46 5.64
N GLY A 33 -12.26 8.36 6.27
CA GLY A 33 -12.22 7.03 5.68
C GLY A 33 -13.38 6.77 4.72
N ARG A 34 -13.11 6.11 3.60
CA ARG A 34 -14.05 5.86 2.49
C ARG A 34 -14.23 4.37 2.23
N TYR A 35 -15.46 3.87 2.29
CA TYR A 35 -15.75 2.47 1.96
C TYR A 35 -15.52 2.19 0.46
N LEU A 36 -14.71 1.18 0.16
CA LEU A 36 -14.57 0.59 -1.18
C LEU A 36 -15.39 -0.71 -1.31
N ALA A 37 -15.49 -1.47 -0.21
CA ALA A 37 -16.39 -2.62 -0.10
C ALA A 37 -17.00 -2.66 1.31
N ARG A 38 -18.30 -2.98 1.42
CA ARG A 38 -19.05 -2.92 2.69
C ARG A 38 -19.83 -4.21 2.95
N GLY A 39 -19.13 -5.21 3.48
CA GLY A 39 -19.73 -6.47 3.94
C GLY A 39 -20.09 -7.43 2.80
N ALA A 40 -19.37 -7.32 1.68
CA ALA A 40 -19.61 -8.15 0.50
C ALA A 40 -19.17 -9.60 0.76
N THR A 41 -19.99 -10.56 0.35
CA THR A 41 -19.54 -11.96 0.27
C THR A 41 -18.60 -12.08 -0.93
N PRO A 42 -17.33 -12.51 -0.75
CA PRO A 42 -16.39 -12.61 -1.85
C PRO A 42 -16.69 -13.82 -2.73
N THR A 43 -16.56 -13.67 -4.05
CA THR A 43 -16.40 -14.82 -4.94
C THR A 43 -14.97 -15.34 -4.79
N VAL A 44 -14.81 -16.50 -4.16
CA VAL A 44 -13.50 -17.13 -3.96
C VAL A 44 -13.05 -17.74 -5.29
N LEU A 45 -11.96 -17.20 -5.85
CA LEU A 45 -11.34 -17.73 -7.08
C LEU A 45 -10.35 -18.88 -6.76
N GLU A 46 -9.62 -18.75 -5.66
CA GLU A 46 -8.66 -19.74 -5.17
C GLU A 46 -8.71 -19.81 -3.63
N GLY A 47 -8.42 -20.98 -3.06
CA GLY A 47 -8.45 -21.20 -1.61
C GLY A 47 -9.86 -21.36 -1.04
N SER A 48 -10.10 -20.78 0.14
CA SER A 48 -11.42 -20.79 0.80
C SER A 48 -11.63 -19.53 1.64
N SER A 49 -12.86 -19.03 1.69
CA SER A 49 -13.32 -17.98 2.61
C SER A 49 -14.84 -17.98 2.69
N GLU A 50 -15.37 -17.98 3.91
CA GLU A 50 -16.81 -17.87 4.19
C GLU A 50 -17.16 -16.51 4.84
N ARG A 51 -16.18 -15.61 4.92
CA ARG A 51 -16.26 -14.36 5.68
C ARG A 51 -16.61 -13.16 4.79
N LYS A 52 -17.48 -12.28 5.29
CA LYS A 52 -17.87 -11.04 4.59
C LYS A 52 -16.69 -10.06 4.61
N VAL A 53 -16.39 -9.44 3.48
CA VAL A 53 -15.24 -8.53 3.33
C VAL A 53 -15.67 -7.06 3.38
N ILE A 54 -14.93 -6.27 4.15
CA ILE A 54 -14.98 -4.81 4.20
C ILE A 54 -13.62 -4.28 3.78
N ILE A 55 -13.59 -3.28 2.91
CA ILE A 55 -12.38 -2.54 2.53
C ILE A 55 -12.69 -1.05 2.72
N VAL A 56 -11.86 -0.37 3.51
CA VAL A 56 -11.93 1.07 3.76
C VAL A 56 -10.61 1.70 3.35
N GLU A 57 -10.70 2.76 2.55
CA GLU A 57 -9.60 3.61 2.14
C GLU A 57 -9.43 4.77 3.13
N PHE A 58 -8.18 5.12 3.45
CA PHE A 58 -7.80 6.32 4.19
C PHE A 58 -6.74 7.10 3.40
N PRO A 59 -6.67 8.44 3.52
CA PRO A 59 -5.73 9.26 2.74
C PRO A 59 -4.26 8.88 2.97
N ASP A 60 -3.96 8.38 4.17
CA ASP A 60 -2.64 7.90 4.57
C ASP A 60 -2.74 6.92 5.75
N ARG A 61 -1.64 6.23 6.02
CA ARG A 61 -1.51 5.24 7.09
C ARG A 61 -1.65 5.82 8.49
N GLU A 62 -1.10 7.00 8.74
CA GLU A 62 -1.17 7.63 10.05
C GLU A 62 -2.63 7.98 10.39
N THR A 63 -3.41 8.47 9.42
CA THR A 63 -4.85 8.72 9.56
C THR A 63 -5.62 7.43 9.88
N ALA A 64 -5.33 6.32 9.20
CA ALA A 64 -5.93 5.01 9.54
C ALA A 64 -5.52 4.52 10.94
N GLU A 65 -4.27 4.75 11.35
CA GLU A 65 -3.75 4.37 12.66
C GLU A 65 -4.30 5.27 13.80
N ARG A 66 -4.53 6.57 13.55
CA ARG A 66 -5.21 7.48 14.49
C ARG A 66 -6.68 7.08 14.63
N TRP A 67 -7.38 6.79 13.53
CA TRP A 67 -8.74 6.26 13.54
C TRP A 67 -8.87 4.99 14.41
N TYR A 68 -8.02 3.98 14.18
CA TYR A 68 -8.09 2.72 14.92
C TYR A 68 -7.83 2.88 16.43
N ARG A 69 -7.08 3.93 16.83
CA ARG A 69 -6.77 4.27 18.22
C ARG A 69 -7.72 5.33 18.83
N SER A 70 -8.74 5.78 18.09
CA SER A 70 -9.69 6.80 18.56
C SER A 70 -10.67 6.27 19.61
N ASP A 71 -11.10 7.13 20.53
CA ASP A 71 -12.16 6.81 21.50
C ASP A 71 -13.51 6.51 20.81
N ASP A 72 -13.78 7.17 19.67
CA ASP A 72 -14.94 6.90 18.81
C ASP A 72 -14.98 5.44 18.37
N TYR A 73 -13.83 4.91 17.94
CA TYR A 73 -13.72 3.52 17.52
C TYR A 73 -13.63 2.56 18.71
N ALA A 74 -13.07 2.99 19.85
CA ALA A 74 -13.06 2.21 21.08
C ALA A 74 -14.46 1.86 21.59
N ALA A 75 -15.49 2.68 21.29
CA ALA A 75 -16.89 2.34 21.55
C ALA A 75 -17.34 1.10 20.74
N ALA A 76 -17.03 1.06 19.44
CA ALA A 76 -17.35 -0.09 18.57
C ALA A 76 -16.56 -1.35 18.96
N LEU A 77 -15.28 -1.20 19.35
CA LEU A 77 -14.43 -2.32 19.78
C LEU A 77 -14.98 -3.06 21.01
N LYS A 78 -15.69 -2.38 21.92
CA LYS A 78 -16.34 -3.01 23.09
C LYS A 78 -17.48 -3.97 22.70
N ILE A 79 -18.25 -3.64 21.66
CA ILE A 79 -19.39 -4.44 21.18
C ILE A 79 -18.92 -5.58 20.27
N ARG A 80 -17.79 -5.41 19.56
CA ARG A 80 -17.22 -6.39 18.63
C ARG A 80 -17.21 -7.83 19.20
N ALA A 81 -16.75 -8.01 20.44
CA ALA A 81 -16.49 -9.32 21.03
C ALA A 81 -17.75 -10.22 21.14
N THR A 82 -18.95 -9.63 21.21
CA THR A 82 -20.23 -10.34 21.21
C THR A 82 -20.97 -10.28 19.86
N ALA A 83 -20.40 -9.60 18.87
CA ALA A 83 -21.05 -9.32 17.58
C ALA A 83 -20.43 -10.10 16.42
N LEU A 84 -19.09 -10.17 16.37
CA LEU A 84 -18.36 -10.74 15.23
C LEU A 84 -16.93 -11.16 15.59
N GLU A 85 -16.51 -12.29 15.03
CA GLU A 85 -15.09 -12.56 14.83
C GLU A 85 -14.58 -11.81 13.59
N ARG A 86 -13.28 -11.50 13.57
CA ARG A 86 -12.64 -10.92 12.38
C ARG A 86 -11.13 -11.02 12.36
N ARG A 87 -10.58 -11.05 11.14
CA ARG A 87 -9.23 -10.54 10.85
C ARG A 87 -9.36 -9.07 10.45
N LEU A 88 -8.44 -8.23 10.92
CA LEU A 88 -8.30 -6.84 10.49
C LEU A 88 -6.84 -6.61 10.10
N LEU A 89 -6.62 -6.04 8.92
CA LEU A 89 -5.32 -5.71 8.39
C LEU A 89 -5.31 -4.23 8.01
N LEU A 90 -4.19 -3.55 8.26
CA LEU A 90 -3.86 -2.25 7.69
C LEU A 90 -2.69 -2.46 6.74
N VAL A 91 -2.87 -2.05 5.48
CA VAL A 91 -1.87 -2.18 4.41
C VAL A 91 -1.70 -0.86 3.69
N ASP A 92 -0.45 -0.48 3.44
CA ASP A 92 -0.11 0.67 2.62
C ASP A 92 -0.44 0.38 1.15
N GLY A 93 -1.11 1.32 0.50
CA GLY A 93 -1.31 1.31 -0.93
C GLY A 93 -0.02 1.66 -1.68
N VAL A 94 0.12 1.13 -2.90
CA VAL A 94 1.15 1.62 -3.82
C VAL A 94 0.91 3.11 -4.11
N GLY A 95 1.99 3.86 -4.33
CA GLY A 95 1.92 5.25 -4.79
C GLY A 95 1.16 5.36 -6.11
N SER A 96 0.71 6.58 -6.43
CA SER A 96 0.04 6.85 -7.70
C SER A 96 0.94 6.46 -8.88
N ALA A 97 0.34 6.03 -10.00
CA ALA A 97 1.10 5.57 -11.17
C ALA A 97 2.05 6.66 -11.73
N GLU A 98 1.78 7.93 -11.45
CA GLU A 98 2.61 9.08 -11.79
C GLU A 98 3.86 9.16 -10.91
N GLU A 99 3.78 8.88 -9.60
CA GLU A 99 4.94 8.82 -8.71
C GLU A 99 5.92 7.71 -9.09
N THR A 100 5.43 6.55 -9.56
CA THR A 100 6.28 5.45 -10.04
C THR A 100 6.97 5.84 -11.34
N GLN A 101 6.20 6.31 -12.34
CA GLN A 101 6.76 6.77 -13.62
C GLN A 101 7.77 7.90 -13.45
N GLN A 102 7.57 8.80 -12.47
CA GLN A 102 8.51 9.88 -12.21
C GLN A 102 9.81 9.37 -11.58
N ARG A 103 9.74 8.43 -10.63
CA ARG A 103 10.95 7.77 -10.07
C ARG A 103 11.75 7.03 -11.14
N ASP A 104 11.09 6.37 -12.07
CA ASP A 104 11.77 5.65 -13.16
C ASP A 104 12.42 6.62 -14.17
N ARG A 105 11.75 7.76 -14.45
CA ARG A 105 12.27 8.85 -15.29
C ARG A 105 13.50 9.53 -14.67
N ASP A 106 13.43 9.86 -13.38
CA ASP A 106 14.52 10.52 -12.65
C ASP A 106 15.73 9.61 -12.43
N GLN A 107 15.52 8.30 -12.25
CA GLN A 107 16.59 7.31 -12.24
C GLN A 107 17.28 7.20 -13.60
N HIS A 108 16.52 7.21 -14.71
CA HIS A 108 17.11 7.24 -16.06
C HIS A 108 17.94 8.50 -16.32
N HIS A 109 17.49 9.67 -15.86
CA HIS A 109 18.16 10.93 -16.18
C HIS A 109 19.55 11.06 -15.54
N ARG A 110 19.78 10.46 -14.36
CA ARG A 110 21.10 10.42 -13.71
C ARG A 110 22.13 9.48 -14.36
N GLY A 111 21.73 8.66 -15.33
CA GLY A 111 22.64 7.76 -16.05
C GLY A 111 23.30 8.37 -17.30
N GLY A 112 23.00 9.63 -17.65
CA GLY A 112 23.27 10.19 -18.97
C GLY A 112 24.46 11.15 -19.12
N GLU A 113 25.15 11.53 -18.04
CA GLU A 113 26.26 12.51 -18.11
C GLU A 113 27.63 11.84 -18.10
N GLY A 114 28.47 12.13 -19.12
CA GLY A 114 29.92 12.08 -18.97
C GLY A 114 30.71 10.96 -19.67
N VAL A 115 30.49 10.70 -20.97
CA VAL A 115 31.53 10.14 -21.83
C VAL A 115 31.65 10.97 -23.11
N ASP A 116 32.68 11.82 -23.16
CA ASP A 116 33.01 12.65 -24.33
C ASP A 116 34.14 11.98 -25.14
N PRO A 117 33.88 11.50 -26.37
CA PRO A 117 34.89 10.83 -27.20
C PRO A 117 35.76 11.83 -27.99
N GLY A 118 36.20 12.92 -27.35
CA GLY A 118 36.70 14.14 -28.00
C GLY A 118 38.18 14.50 -27.80
N ALA A 119 39.08 13.56 -27.46
CA ALA A 119 40.47 13.90 -27.12
C ALA A 119 41.57 12.99 -27.73
N LEU A 120 42.25 13.52 -28.75
CA LEU A 120 43.66 13.32 -29.15
C LEU A 120 44.15 11.90 -29.55
N GLY A 121 44.99 11.68 -30.56
CA GLY A 121 45.53 12.61 -31.59
C GLY A 121 47.05 12.69 -31.65
N GLY A 122 47.69 11.80 -32.44
CA GLY A 122 49.08 11.92 -32.90
C GLY A 122 50.15 11.16 -32.09
N GLY A 123 51.09 10.51 -32.79
CA GLY A 123 52.23 9.80 -32.18
C GLY A 123 52.89 8.74 -33.09
N GLU A 124 53.68 9.17 -34.08
CA GLU A 124 54.47 8.27 -34.94
C GLU A 124 55.93 8.10 -34.47
N GLY A 125 56.54 6.94 -34.79
CA GLY A 125 57.97 6.63 -34.62
C GLY A 125 58.35 5.90 -33.31
N GLY A 126 59.38 5.05 -33.27
CA GLY A 126 60.24 4.52 -34.34
C GLY A 126 61.51 3.81 -33.80
N GLY A 127 61.99 2.75 -34.48
CA GLY A 127 63.14 1.90 -34.07
C GLY A 127 62.73 0.69 -33.21
N ALA A 128 63.23 -0.56 -33.35
CA ALA A 128 64.56 -1.12 -33.64
C ALA A 128 65.55 -1.01 -32.44
N VAL A 129 66.30 -2.02 -31.99
CA VAL A 129 66.49 -3.46 -32.38
C VAL A 129 66.16 -4.38 -31.16
N HIS A 130 66.43 -5.70 -31.00
CA HIS A 130 67.24 -6.76 -31.62
C HIS A 130 66.57 -8.15 -31.29
N GLY A 131 67.10 -9.37 -31.50
CA GLY A 131 68.36 -9.88 -32.08
C GLY A 131 68.84 -11.19 -31.40
N VAL A 132 68.93 -12.29 -32.17
CA VAL A 132 69.69 -13.57 -31.94
C VAL A 132 69.74 -14.19 -30.53
N SER A 133 69.14 -15.38 -30.36
CA SER A 133 69.91 -16.63 -30.23
C SER A 133 69.05 -17.87 -30.50
#